data_AF-V8N152-F1
#
_entry.id   AF-V8N152-F1
#
_cell.length_a   1.000
_cell.length_b   1.000
_cell.length_c   1.000
_cell.angle_alpha   90.00
_cell.angle_beta   90.00
_cell.angle_gamma   90.00
#
_symmetry.space_group_name_H-M   'P 1'
#
loop_
_entity.id
_entity.type
_entity.pdbx_description
1 polymer ?
#
loop_
_entity_poly.entity_id
_entity_poly.type
_entity_poly.pdbx_seq_one_letter_code
_entity_poly.pdbx_strand_id
1 'polypeptide(L)'
;IPPAHLTSGLLLSPEGNDYHQQAAVPLLSETHGGEDVAIMAKGPMAHLFHGVQEQSYVAHVMAYAGCLEPYRTCDLPNVPYGKSAAAPKASLAGLLLTPLLLWIC
;
A
#
# COMPACT_ATOMS: atom_id res chain seq x y z
N ILE A 1 29.78 -29.58 1.04
CA ILE A 1 28.50 -29.20 1.68
C ILE A 1 27.52 -30.31 1.32
N PRO A 2 27.19 -31.24 2.22
CA PRO A 2 26.25 -32.31 1.89
C PRO A 2 24.83 -31.71 1.73
N PRO A 3 24.03 -32.20 0.77
CA PRO A 3 22.65 -31.75 0.62
C PRO A 3 21.83 -32.20 1.84
N ALA A 4 21.02 -31.27 2.36
CA ALA A 4 20.07 -31.53 3.42
C ALA A 4 19.01 -32.54 2.94
N HIS A 5 19.25 -33.82 3.22
CA HIS A 5 18.27 -34.88 2.98
C HIS A 5 18.28 -35.82 4.19
N LEU A 6 17.53 -35.48 5.25
CA LEU A 6 16.69 -36.40 6.04
C LEU A 6 16.10 -35.69 7.28
N THR A 7 14.89 -35.17 7.19
CA THR A 7 13.90 -35.26 8.28
C THR A 7 12.51 -35.49 7.66
N SER A 8 11.89 -36.62 8.03
CA SER A 8 10.45 -36.94 7.94
C SER A 8 9.70 -36.75 6.61
N GLY A 9 9.63 -37.82 5.81
CA GLY A 9 8.41 -38.55 5.42
C GLY A 9 7.07 -37.88 5.04
N LEU A 10 6.95 -36.56 4.97
CA LEU A 10 5.85 -35.87 4.30
C LEU A 10 6.44 -35.31 3.01
N LEU A 11 5.99 -35.84 1.87
CA LEU A 11 6.35 -35.31 0.58
C LEU A 11 5.85 -33.86 0.56
N LEU A 12 6.74 -32.88 0.79
CA LEU A 12 6.43 -31.48 0.58
C LEU A 12 6.07 -31.38 -0.89
N SER A 13 4.77 -31.41 -1.16
CA SER A 13 4.25 -31.28 -2.52
C SER A 13 4.78 -29.95 -3.04
N PRO A 14 5.32 -29.88 -4.26
CA PRO A 14 5.70 -28.59 -4.86
C PRO A 14 4.52 -27.62 -4.95
N GLU A 15 3.29 -28.14 -4.85
CA GLU A 15 2.03 -27.40 -4.82
C GLU A 15 1.46 -27.22 -3.39
N GLY A 16 2.19 -27.63 -2.36
CA GLY A 16 1.76 -27.54 -0.97
C GLY A 16 2.09 -26.17 -0.37
N ASN A 17 1.22 -25.66 0.51
CA ASN A 17 1.42 -24.35 1.14
C ASN A 17 2.66 -24.27 2.05
N ASP A 18 3.19 -25.42 2.51
CA ASP A 18 4.38 -25.51 3.36
C ASP A 18 5.68 -25.71 2.54
N TYR A 19 5.60 -25.67 1.21
CA TYR A 19 6.76 -25.81 0.35
C TYR A 19 7.56 -24.50 0.29
N HIS A 20 8.86 -24.60 0.59
CA HIS A 20 9.81 -23.50 0.45
C HIS A 20 10.64 -23.71 -0.82
N GLN A 21 10.63 -22.72 -1.71
CA GLN A 21 11.41 -22.78 -2.95
C GLN A 21 12.92 -22.80 -2.65
N GLN A 22 13.69 -23.37 -3.58
CA GLN A 22 15.15 -23.46 -3.45
C GLN A 22 15.80 -22.07 -3.42
N ALA A 23 16.81 -21.90 -2.57
CA ALA A 23 17.61 -20.68 -2.47
C ALA A 23 19.09 -20.99 -2.72
N ALA A 24 19.83 -20.03 -3.26
CA ALA A 24 21.27 -20.17 -3.52
C ALA A 24 22.11 -20.22 -2.23
N VAL A 25 21.65 -19.56 -1.16
CA VAL A 25 22.34 -19.47 0.13
C VAL A 25 21.35 -19.86 1.25
N PRO A 26 21.70 -20.78 2.16
CA PRO A 26 20.83 -21.16 3.26
C PRO A 26 20.86 -20.08 4.36
N LEU A 27 19.70 -19.52 4.68
CA LEU A 27 19.49 -18.56 5.76
C LEU A 27 18.30 -19.00 6.62
N LEU A 28 18.25 -18.53 7.87
CA LEU A 28 17.09 -18.75 8.75
C LEU A 28 15.85 -17.98 8.28
N SER A 29 16.07 -16.86 7.58
CA SER A 29 15.07 -16.00 6.94
C SER A 29 15.65 -15.50 5.64
N GLU A 30 14.83 -15.38 4.59
CA GLU A 30 15.24 -14.71 3.36
C GLU A 30 15.58 -13.23 3.65
N THR A 31 16.42 -12.66 2.80
CA THR A 31 16.77 -11.23 2.82
C THR A 31 15.70 -10.41 2.09
N HIS A 32 15.91 -9.11 1.84
CA HIS A 32 15.03 -8.36 0.95
C HIS A 32 15.77 -8.06 -0.36
N GLY A 33 15.02 -8.03 -1.46
CA GLY A 33 15.46 -7.42 -2.70
C GLY A 33 15.67 -5.91 -2.55
N GLY A 34 16.67 -5.38 -3.26
CA GLY A 34 16.98 -3.94 -3.29
C GLY A 34 16.64 -3.27 -4.63
N GLU A 35 15.85 -3.95 -5.47
CA GLU A 35 15.40 -3.45 -6.76
C GLU A 35 14.29 -2.40 -6.62
N ASP A 36 14.12 -1.60 -7.68
CA ASP A 36 13.04 -0.63 -7.77
C ASP A 36 11.66 -1.32 -7.74
N VAL A 37 10.71 -0.71 -7.03
CA VAL A 37 9.32 -1.19 -6.93
C VAL A 37 8.35 -0.32 -7.73
N ALA A 38 7.28 -0.93 -8.24
CA ALA A 38 6.27 -0.20 -9.02
C ALA A 38 5.42 0.72 -8.14
N ILE A 39 5.07 1.90 -8.68
CA ILE A 39 4.07 2.80 -8.12
C ILE A 39 2.85 2.85 -9.05
N MET A 40 1.66 2.55 -8.51
CA MET A 40 0.39 2.63 -9.23
C MET A 40 -0.45 3.76 -8.62
N ALA A 41 -0.89 4.72 -9.44
CA ALA A 41 -1.60 5.91 -8.95
C ALA A 41 -2.86 6.24 -9.76
N LYS A 42 -3.88 6.74 -9.06
CA LYS A 42 -5.13 7.25 -9.64
C LYS A 42 -5.69 8.36 -8.76
N GLY A 43 -6.21 9.43 -9.38
CA GLY A 43 -6.82 10.58 -8.68
C GLY A 43 -6.15 11.91 -9.00
N PRO A 44 -6.44 12.98 -8.23
CA PRO A 44 -5.81 14.29 -8.40
C PRO A 44 -4.29 14.16 -8.38
N MET A 45 -3.63 14.80 -9.35
CA MET A 45 -2.17 14.77 -9.51
C MET A 45 -1.53 13.40 -9.70
N ALA A 46 -2.29 12.33 -10.01
CA ALA A 46 -1.73 11.01 -10.27
C ALA A 46 -0.73 10.98 -11.44
N HIS A 47 -0.86 11.90 -12.40
CA HIS A 47 0.06 12.05 -13.52
C HIS A 47 1.47 12.49 -13.11
N LEU A 48 1.68 12.95 -11.87
CA LEU A 48 3.01 13.22 -11.33
C LEU A 48 3.80 11.94 -11.05
N PHE A 49 3.13 10.79 -10.88
CA PHE A 49 3.80 9.51 -10.79
C PHE A 49 4.17 9.01 -12.19
N HIS A 50 5.42 9.29 -12.59
CA HIS A 50 5.97 8.89 -13.88
C HIS A 50 7.47 8.58 -13.77
N GLY A 51 7.98 7.77 -14.70
CA GLY A 51 9.41 7.44 -14.79
C GLY A 51 9.93 6.68 -13.56
N VAL A 52 11.23 6.82 -13.30
CA VAL A 52 11.91 6.31 -12.10
C VAL A 52 12.07 7.47 -11.12
N GLN A 53 11.70 7.25 -9.87
CA GLN A 53 11.70 8.27 -8.82
C GLN A 53 12.24 7.69 -7.52
N GLU A 54 12.80 8.54 -6.67
CA GLU A 54 13.18 8.20 -5.30
C GLU A 54 11.95 7.81 -4.46
N GLN A 55 12.10 6.87 -3.51
CA GLN A 55 10.97 6.45 -2.65
C GLN A 55 10.36 7.64 -1.86
N SER A 56 11.17 8.62 -1.47
CA SER A 56 10.72 9.84 -0.79
C SER A 56 9.79 10.71 -1.64
N TYR A 57 9.88 10.61 -2.97
CA TYR A 57 9.02 11.33 -3.91
C TYR A 57 7.54 11.01 -3.70
N VAL A 58 7.20 9.78 -3.29
CA VAL A 58 5.82 9.37 -3.00
C VAL A 58 5.18 10.27 -1.95
N ALA A 59 5.89 10.53 -0.85
CA ALA A 59 5.40 11.39 0.22
C ALA A 59 5.21 12.84 -0.27
N HIS A 60 6.13 13.34 -1.10
CA HIS A 60 6.06 14.69 -1.65
C HIS A 60 4.88 14.87 -2.60
N VAL A 61 4.64 13.92 -3.52
CA VAL A 61 3.50 13.98 -4.44
C VAL A 61 2.18 13.87 -3.68
N MET A 62 2.09 13.00 -2.67
CA MET A 62 0.91 12.90 -1.82
C MET A 62 0.64 14.22 -1.06
N ALA A 63 1.68 14.82 -0.47
CA ALA A 63 1.56 16.09 0.23
C ALA A 63 1.15 17.22 -0.72
N TYR A 64 1.74 17.29 -1.92
CA TYR A 64 1.39 18.28 -2.94
C TYR A 64 -0.05 18.12 -3.42
N ALA A 65 -0.49 16.90 -3.74
CA ALA A 65 -1.85 16.61 -4.19
C ALA A 65 -2.91 17.00 -3.14
N GLY A 66 -2.56 16.89 -1.85
CA GLY A 66 -3.41 17.27 -0.72
C GLY A 66 -3.21 18.70 -0.21
N CYS A 67 -2.33 19.50 -0.82
CA CYS A 67 -1.97 20.85 -0.35
C CYS A 67 -1.50 20.89 1.12
N LEU A 68 -0.82 19.82 1.55
CA LEU A 68 -0.27 19.69 2.88
C LEU A 68 1.11 20.35 2.94
N GLU A 69 1.58 20.68 4.14
CA GLU A 69 2.92 21.25 4.32
C GLU A 69 4.00 20.31 3.73
N PRO A 70 5.03 20.81 3.01
CA PRO A 70 5.36 22.22 2.74
C PRO A 70 4.62 22.87 1.55
N TYR A 71 3.73 22.16 0.87
CA TYR A 71 3.03 22.59 -0.35
C TYR A 71 1.67 23.26 -0.09
N ARG A 72 1.55 24.05 0.98
CA ARG A 72 0.28 24.75 1.28
C ARG A 72 -0.11 25.78 0.21
N THR A 73 0.86 26.30 -0.54
CA THR A 73 0.66 27.17 -1.71
C THR A 73 0.66 26.34 -2.99
N CYS A 74 -0.13 25.27 -3.00
CA CYS A 74 -0.35 24.44 -4.18
C CYS A 74 -1.21 25.23 -5.20
N ASP A 75 -0.70 25.51 -6.40
CA ASP A 75 -1.48 26.16 -7.46
C ASP A 75 -2.32 25.13 -8.24
N LEU A 76 -3.16 24.38 -7.53
CA LEU A 76 -3.99 23.35 -8.13
C LEU A 76 -5.29 23.94 -8.70
N PRO A 77 -5.63 23.63 -9.97
CA PRO A 77 -6.90 24.07 -10.54
C PRO A 77 -8.07 23.44 -9.78
N ASN A 78 -9.00 24.28 -9.33
CA ASN A 78 -10.23 23.92 -8.60
C ASN A 78 -10.08 23.48 -7.13
N VAL A 79 -8.92 23.72 -6.49
CA VAL A 79 -8.78 23.60 -5.03
C VAL A 79 -8.75 25.01 -4.44
N PRO A 80 -9.89 25.58 -4.01
CA PRO A 80 -9.86 26.89 -3.34
C PRO A 80 -9.05 26.75 -2.05
N TYR A 81 -7.95 27.49 -1.99
CA TYR A 81 -7.15 27.70 -0.79
C TYR A 81 -8.05 27.78 0.46
N GLY A 82 -7.88 26.84 1.39
CA GLY A 82 -8.53 26.90 2.70
C GLY A 82 -9.88 26.18 2.88
N LYS A 83 -10.32 25.30 1.97
CA LYS A 83 -11.43 24.37 2.26
C LYS A 83 -10.92 22.95 2.44
N SER A 84 -10.42 22.63 3.64
CA SER A 84 -10.32 21.25 4.12
C SER A 84 -11.63 20.53 3.78
N ALA A 85 -11.54 19.35 3.17
CA ALA A 85 -12.71 18.52 2.92
C ALA A 85 -13.58 18.52 4.18
N ALA A 86 -14.79 19.07 4.08
CA ALA A 86 -15.68 19.15 5.21
C ALA A 86 -15.83 17.73 5.73
N ALA A 87 -15.39 17.48 6.97
CA ALA A 87 -15.65 16.22 7.64
C ALA A 87 -17.15 15.93 7.45
N PRO A 88 -17.53 14.72 6.99
CA PRO A 88 -18.93 14.39 6.86
C PRO A 88 -19.55 14.67 8.22
N LYS A 89 -20.48 15.65 8.27
CA LYS A 89 -21.26 15.89 9.49
C LYS A 89 -22.02 14.60 9.71
N ALA A 90 -21.54 13.76 10.62
CA ALA A 90 -22.21 12.53 11.00
C ALA A 90 -23.59 12.92 11.50
N SER A 91 -24.59 12.83 10.62
CA SER A 91 -25.97 13.04 11.00
C SER A 91 -26.33 11.92 11.97
N LEU A 92 -26.86 12.27 13.14
CA LEU A 92 -27.30 11.29 14.14
C LEU A 92 -28.25 10.23 13.55
N ALA A 93 -29.02 10.61 12.52
CA ALA A 93 -29.90 9.69 11.80
C ALA A 93 -29.12 8.58 11.05
N GLY A 94 -27.92 8.89 10.55
CA GLY A 94 -27.06 7.91 9.87
C GLY A 94 -26.48 6.87 10.84
N LEU A 95 -26.05 7.28 12.04
CA LEU A 95 -25.49 6.35 13.05
C LEU A 95 -26.50 5.31 13.56
N LEU A 96 -27.79 5.65 13.58
CA LEU A 96 -28.85 4.75 14.06
C LEU A 96 -29.36 3.79 12.98
N LEU A 97 -29.24 4.15 11.70
CA LEU A 97 -29.67 3.32 10.58
C LEU A 97 -28.58 2.36 10.08
N THR A 98 -27.30 2.67 10.28
CA THR A 98 -26.18 1.79 9.91
C THR A 98 -26.22 0.41 10.60
N PRO A 99 -26.48 0.26 11.92
CA PRO A 99 -26.57 -1.07 12.53
C PRO A 99 -27.79 -1.86 12.06
N LEU A 100 -28.88 -1.19 11.64
CA LEU A 100 -30.09 -1.87 11.15
C LEU A 100 -29.88 -2.44 9.75
N LEU A 101 -29.17 -1.72 8.87
CA LEU A 101 -28.83 -2.18 7.52
C LEU A 101 -27.82 -3.33 7.53
N LEU A 102 -26.84 -3.31 8.45
CA LEU A 102 -25.88 -4.41 8.65
C LEU A 102 -26.48 -5.67 9.28
N TRP A 103 -27.71 -5.60 9.80
CA TRP A 103 -28.42 -6.76 10.38
C TRP A 103 -29.43 -7.38 9.41
N ILE A 104 -29.78 -6.67 8.32
CA ILE A 104 -30.71 -7.14 7.28
C ILE A 104 -29.95 -7.80 6.11
N CYS A 105 -28.65 -7.53 5.96
CA CYS A 105 -27.72 -8.30 5.12
C CYS A 105 -27.03 -9.40 5.94
#